data_AF-A0A4P7WCB6-F1
#
_entry.id   AF-A0A4P7WCB6-F1
#
_cell.length_a   1.000
_cell.length_b   1.000
_cell.length_c   1.000
_cell.angle_alpha   90.00
_cell.angle_beta   90.00
_cell.angle_gamma   90.00
#
_symmetry.space_group_name_H-M   'P 1'
#
loop_
_entity.id
_entity.type
_entity.pdbx_description
1 polymer ?
#
loop_
_entity_poly.entity_id
_entity_poly.type
_entity_poly.pdbx_seq_one_letter_code
_entity_poly.pdbx_strand_id
1 'polypeptide(L)'
;MKPLFFAIVALFYTSSTAFADICEGVALSNFSDEAGHHVQKGEIISSLHSDKFDHKGNPKTYAQYMGFVWSAKKVKLTNCHIEKGVKNGKIVSKLVLNNTPDNQNEIKYQKARKFLETETTLCMAETGNAASAYVYNPASKLGRLTAGFIEGRSKNKNFPEPKWPEGAISGKDD
;
A
#
# COMPACT_ATOMS: atom_id res chain seq x y z
N MET A 1 0.43 -39.47 30.29
CA MET A 1 -0.33 -38.39 29.61
C MET A 1 0.60 -37.19 29.48
N LYS A 2 0.98 -36.78 28.27
CA LYS A 2 1.86 -35.63 28.02
C LYS A 2 0.99 -34.39 27.75
N PRO A 3 1.24 -33.23 28.39
CA PRO A 3 0.53 -32.02 28.04
C PRO A 3 1.10 -31.46 26.73
N LEU A 4 0.22 -31.27 25.75
CA LEU A 4 0.52 -30.62 24.49
C LEU A 4 0.55 -29.11 24.74
N PHE A 5 1.73 -28.52 24.80
CA PHE A 5 1.88 -27.05 24.80
C PHE A 5 1.57 -26.54 23.39
N PHE A 6 0.38 -25.97 23.22
CA PHE A 6 0.09 -25.12 22.05
C PHE A 6 0.84 -23.79 22.22
N ALA A 7 1.96 -23.65 21.51
CA ALA A 7 2.58 -22.36 21.31
C ALA A 7 1.70 -21.56 20.34
N ILE A 8 0.85 -20.69 20.87
CA ILE A 8 0.20 -19.64 20.09
C ILE A 8 1.28 -18.62 19.75
N VAL A 9 1.85 -18.74 18.55
CA VAL A 9 2.70 -17.71 17.97
C VAL A 9 1.80 -16.53 17.65
N ALA A 10 1.72 -15.57 18.57
CA ALA A 10 1.14 -14.27 18.32
C ALA A 10 2.03 -13.54 17.30
N LEU A 11 1.69 -13.67 16.01
CA LEU A 11 2.20 -12.81 14.97
C LEU A 11 1.72 -11.38 15.26
N PHE A 12 2.57 -10.61 15.92
CA PHE A 12 2.44 -9.15 15.95
C PHE A 12 2.68 -8.63 14.53
N TYR A 13 1.65 -8.71 13.69
CA TYR A 13 1.56 -7.89 12.50
C TYR A 13 1.39 -6.45 12.99
N THR A 14 2.51 -5.75 13.16
CA THR A 14 2.48 -4.30 13.15
C THR A 14 1.79 -3.90 11.84
N SER A 15 0.74 -3.11 11.95
CA SER A 15 -0.03 -2.58 10.82
C SER A 15 0.91 -1.72 9.98
N SER A 16 1.67 -2.36 9.09
CA SER A 16 2.48 -1.70 8.07
C SER A 16 1.48 -1.17 7.05
N THR A 17 1.42 0.15 6.97
CA THR A 17 0.31 0.82 6.31
C THR A 17 0.56 0.87 4.83
N ALA A 18 -0.19 0.03 4.12
CA ALA A 18 -0.27 0.00 2.68
C ALA A 18 -0.82 1.36 2.18
N PHE A 19 -0.12 2.01 1.25
CA PHE A 19 -0.56 3.25 0.60
C PHE A 19 -1.72 2.94 -0.33
N ALA A 20 -2.88 3.57 -0.19
CA ALA A 20 -4.05 3.16 -0.97
C ALA A 20 -4.03 3.62 -2.45
N ASP A 21 -2.95 3.38 -3.20
CA ASP A 21 -2.79 3.80 -4.60
C ASP A 21 -3.76 3.09 -5.57
N ILE A 22 -4.45 2.04 -5.09
CA ILE A 22 -5.56 1.37 -5.79
C ILE A 22 -6.89 1.50 -5.04
N CYS A 23 -7.00 2.44 -4.10
CA CYS A 23 -8.29 2.64 -3.43
C CYS A 23 -9.32 3.13 -4.43
N GLU A 24 -10.51 2.59 -4.29
CA GLU A 24 -11.65 2.87 -5.13
C GLU A 24 -12.78 3.45 -4.30
N GLY A 25 -13.58 4.27 -4.96
CA GLY A 25 -14.85 4.72 -4.44
C GLY A 25 -15.90 4.74 -5.54
N VAL A 26 -17.17 4.85 -5.13
CA VAL A 26 -18.29 5.06 -6.03
C VAL A 26 -18.87 6.45 -5.83
N ALA A 27 -19.16 7.12 -6.93
CA ALA A 27 -19.84 8.41 -6.92
C ALA A 27 -21.28 8.29 -6.43
N LEU A 28 -21.64 9.06 -5.40
CA LEU A 28 -22.96 9.05 -4.79
C LEU A 28 -23.98 9.91 -5.55
N SER A 29 -23.50 10.87 -6.33
CA SER A 29 -24.29 11.79 -7.17
C SER A 29 -23.49 12.16 -8.41
N ASN A 30 -24.09 12.87 -9.36
CA ASN A 30 -23.34 13.55 -10.41
C ASN A 30 -22.57 14.73 -9.80
N PHE A 31 -21.32 14.95 -10.21
CA PHE A 31 -20.55 16.14 -9.84
C PHE A 31 -19.38 16.39 -10.78
N SER A 32 -18.77 17.56 -10.63
CA SER A 32 -17.52 17.91 -11.29
C SER A 32 -16.47 18.34 -10.28
N ASP A 33 -15.20 18.22 -10.67
CA ASP A 33 -14.11 18.93 -10.00
C ASP A 33 -14.07 20.41 -10.44
N GLU A 34 -13.09 21.15 -9.91
CA GLU A 34 -12.89 22.58 -10.23
C GLU A 34 -12.48 22.82 -11.68
N ALA A 35 -11.92 21.81 -12.36
CA ALA A 35 -11.50 21.87 -13.76
C ALA A 35 -12.60 21.44 -14.75
N GLY A 36 -13.77 21.01 -14.25
CA GLY A 36 -14.91 20.61 -15.07
C GLY A 36 -14.93 19.13 -15.44
N HIS A 37 -14.05 18.29 -14.90
CA HIS A 37 -14.12 16.84 -15.10
C HIS A 37 -15.36 16.29 -14.43
N HIS A 38 -16.18 15.58 -15.20
CA HIS A 38 -17.48 15.08 -14.77
C HIS A 38 -17.39 13.64 -14.29
N VAL A 39 -18.07 13.34 -13.19
CA VAL A 39 -18.29 11.99 -12.67
C VAL A 39 -19.79 11.76 -12.54
N GLN A 40 -20.27 10.63 -13.06
CA GLN A 40 -21.67 10.25 -12.98
C GLN A 40 -21.96 9.45 -11.71
N LYS A 41 -23.19 9.56 -11.19
CA LYS A 41 -23.64 8.73 -10.08
C LYS A 41 -23.47 7.24 -10.43
N GLY A 42 -22.83 6.50 -9.53
CA GLY A 42 -22.56 5.07 -9.70
C GLY A 42 -21.24 4.75 -10.40
N GLU A 43 -20.53 5.76 -10.92
CA GLU A 43 -19.22 5.58 -11.53
C GLU A 43 -18.16 5.22 -10.48
N ILE A 44 -17.26 4.30 -10.85
CA ILE A 44 -16.12 3.89 -10.03
C ILE A 44 -14.99 4.90 -10.25
N ILE A 45 -14.50 5.45 -9.14
CA ILE A 45 -13.35 6.35 -9.10
C ILE A 45 -12.19 5.55 -8.54
N SER A 46 -11.23 5.20 -9.40
CA SER A 46 -10.06 4.39 -9.04
C SER A 46 -8.87 5.25 -8.62
N SER A 47 -7.89 4.64 -7.95
CA SER A 47 -6.63 5.28 -7.51
C SER A 47 -6.84 6.54 -6.66
N LEU A 48 -7.68 6.42 -5.64
CA LEU A 48 -7.95 7.47 -4.66
C LEU A 48 -6.85 7.51 -3.58
N HIS A 49 -6.23 8.67 -3.41
CA HIS A 49 -5.27 8.95 -2.34
C HIS A 49 -5.86 9.93 -1.32
N SER A 50 -5.20 9.97 -0.16
CA SER A 50 -5.47 10.97 0.87
C SER A 50 -5.10 12.38 0.38
N ASP A 51 -6.01 13.34 0.52
CA ASP A 51 -5.76 14.76 0.23
C ASP A 51 -5.97 15.63 1.47
N LYS A 52 -7.14 16.26 1.63
CA LYS A 52 -7.42 17.16 2.76
C LYS A 52 -8.29 16.48 3.81
N PHE A 53 -7.91 16.64 5.07
CA PHE A 53 -8.70 16.26 6.24
C PHE A 53 -9.07 17.49 7.09
N ASP A 54 -10.15 17.40 7.86
CA ASP A 54 -10.44 18.37 8.92
C ASP A 54 -9.57 18.13 10.18
N HIS A 55 -9.68 19.03 11.16
CA HIS A 55 -8.94 18.92 12.43
C HIS A 55 -9.34 17.69 13.28
N LYS A 56 -10.43 16.99 12.92
CA LYS A 56 -10.90 15.75 13.54
C LYS A 56 -10.50 14.51 12.73
N GLY A 57 -9.70 14.69 11.66
CA GLY A 57 -9.27 13.61 10.77
C GLY A 57 -10.36 13.08 9.84
N ASN A 58 -11.46 13.80 9.63
CA ASN A 58 -12.45 13.40 8.63
C ASN A 58 -12.03 13.88 7.24
N PRO A 59 -12.17 13.05 6.19
CA PRO A 59 -11.79 13.45 4.84
C PRO A 59 -12.71 14.56 4.33
N LYS A 60 -12.10 15.61 3.76
CA LYS A 60 -12.80 16.66 3.00
C LYS A 60 -12.76 16.36 1.51
N THR A 61 -11.62 15.88 1.05
CA THR A 61 -11.35 15.54 -0.35
C THR A 61 -10.51 14.27 -0.45
N TYR A 62 -10.64 13.60 -1.58
CA TYR A 62 -9.72 12.57 -2.04
C TYR A 62 -9.04 13.06 -3.30
N ALA A 63 -7.74 12.84 -3.43
CA ALA A 63 -7.03 13.04 -4.69
C ALA A 63 -7.14 11.77 -5.53
N GLN A 64 -7.12 11.90 -6.85
CA GLN A 64 -7.01 10.78 -7.79
C GLN A 64 -5.70 10.90 -8.57
N TYR A 65 -5.16 9.77 -9.01
CA TYR A 65 -4.11 9.73 -10.03
C TYR A 65 -4.47 10.63 -11.23
N MET A 66 -3.49 11.35 -11.79
CA MET A 66 -3.66 12.48 -12.74
C MET A 66 -4.12 13.82 -12.16
N GLY A 67 -4.24 13.94 -10.83
CA GLY A 67 -4.39 15.23 -10.14
C GLY A 67 -5.83 15.69 -9.94
N PHE A 68 -6.83 14.86 -10.21
CA PHE A 68 -8.23 15.20 -9.92
C PHE A 68 -8.48 15.21 -8.42
N VAL A 69 -9.35 16.10 -7.96
CA VAL A 69 -9.70 16.24 -6.53
C VAL A 69 -11.20 16.13 -6.36
N TRP A 70 -11.61 15.10 -5.62
CA TRP A 70 -13.02 14.76 -5.44
C TRP A 70 -13.48 15.06 -4.02
N SER A 71 -14.69 15.62 -3.89
CA SER A 71 -15.29 15.84 -2.56
C SER A 71 -15.57 14.50 -1.88
N ALA A 72 -15.01 14.30 -0.68
CA ALA A 72 -15.21 13.06 0.07
C ALA A 72 -16.68 12.82 0.45
N LYS A 73 -17.51 13.88 0.53
CA LYS A 73 -18.95 13.75 0.78
C LYS A 73 -19.73 13.13 -0.39
N LYS A 74 -19.15 13.16 -1.59
CA LYS A 74 -19.78 12.66 -2.83
C LYS A 74 -19.24 11.29 -3.25
N VAL A 75 -18.30 10.73 -2.50
CA VAL A 75 -17.62 9.48 -2.82
C VAL A 75 -17.77 8.52 -1.64
N LYS A 76 -18.23 7.30 -1.91
CA LYS A 76 -18.22 6.21 -0.93
C LYS A 76 -17.08 5.27 -1.27
N LEU A 77 -16.10 5.13 -0.37
CA LEU A 77 -15.01 4.17 -0.52
C LEU A 77 -15.54 2.73 -0.55
N THR A 78 -14.98 1.88 -1.40
CA THR A 78 -15.45 0.50 -1.64
C THR A 78 -14.46 -0.54 -1.13
N ASN A 79 -13.16 -0.36 -1.36
CA ASN A 79 -12.11 -1.33 -1.03
C ASN A 79 -11.07 -0.80 -0.02
N CYS A 80 -11.37 0.33 0.62
CA CYS A 80 -10.46 1.08 1.50
C CYS A 80 -11.25 1.78 2.62
N HIS A 81 -10.55 2.17 3.68
CA HIS A 81 -11.10 2.92 4.81
C HIS A 81 -10.11 3.99 5.30
N ILE A 82 -10.60 4.90 6.14
CA ILE A 82 -9.76 5.91 6.81
C ILE A 82 -9.25 5.35 8.13
N GLU A 83 -7.94 5.29 8.29
CA GLU A 83 -7.29 5.04 9.56
C GLU A 83 -6.86 6.39 10.17
N LYS A 84 -7.21 6.61 11.44
CA LYS A 84 -6.82 7.81 12.21
C LYS A 84 -5.76 7.43 13.24
N GLY A 85 -4.79 8.30 13.42
CA GLY A 85 -3.77 8.19 14.47
C GLY A 85 -3.45 9.56 15.08
N VAL A 86 -2.54 9.56 16.05
CA VAL A 86 -2.04 10.79 16.67
C VAL A 86 -0.53 10.83 16.53
N LYS A 87 0.00 11.93 15.99
CA LYS A 87 1.44 12.19 15.88
C LYS A 87 1.73 13.59 16.40
N ASN A 88 2.61 13.69 17.40
CA ASN A 88 3.00 14.95 18.04
C ASN A 88 1.78 15.79 18.49
N GLY A 89 0.79 15.14 19.11
CA GLY A 89 -0.44 15.80 19.59
C GLY A 89 -1.42 16.24 18.50
N LYS A 90 -1.16 15.92 17.22
CA LYS A 90 -2.06 16.23 16.09
C LYS A 90 -2.69 14.94 15.55
N ILE A 91 -3.96 15.02 15.18
CA ILE A 91 -4.63 13.93 14.45
C ILE A 91 -4.01 13.84 13.05
N VAL A 92 -3.59 12.64 12.70
CA VAL A 92 -3.17 12.27 11.35
C VAL A 92 -4.15 11.24 10.81
N SER A 93 -4.45 11.29 9.53
CA SER A 93 -5.40 10.36 8.90
C SER A 93 -4.89 9.97 7.52
N LYS A 94 -5.17 8.73 7.13
CA LYS A 94 -4.76 8.17 5.85
C LYS A 94 -5.78 7.16 5.36
N LEU A 95 -5.83 6.99 4.05
CA LEU A 95 -6.50 5.86 3.44
C LEU A 95 -5.66 4.59 3.55
N VAL A 96 -6.33 3.49 3.84
CA VAL A 96 -5.75 2.15 3.94
C VAL A 96 -6.65 1.17 3.21
N LEU A 97 -6.07 0.26 2.43
CA LEU A 97 -6.81 -0.80 1.77
C LEU A 97 -7.44 -1.75 2.80
N ASN A 98 -8.66 -2.20 2.52
CA ASN A 98 -9.32 -3.21 3.33
C ASN A 98 -8.55 -4.53 3.21
N ASN A 99 -8.42 -5.24 4.33
CA ASN A 99 -7.74 -6.53 4.38
C ASN A 99 -8.65 -7.65 3.83
N THR A 100 -8.94 -7.61 2.54
CA THR A 100 -9.74 -8.62 1.82
C THR A 100 -8.85 -9.55 1.02
N PRO A 101 -9.33 -10.74 0.60
CA PRO A 101 -8.60 -11.62 -0.32
C PRO A 101 -8.14 -10.89 -1.59
N ASP A 102 -9.03 -10.12 -2.21
CA ASP A 102 -8.75 -9.39 -3.47
C ASP A 102 -7.62 -8.35 -3.31
N ASN A 103 -7.47 -7.77 -2.11
CA ASN A 103 -6.45 -6.76 -1.82
C ASN A 103 -5.13 -7.34 -1.29
N GLN A 104 -5.04 -8.65 -0.97
CA GLN A 104 -3.87 -9.21 -0.27
C GLN A 104 -2.55 -8.99 -1.01
N ASN A 105 -2.55 -9.22 -2.31
CA ASN A 105 -1.32 -9.07 -3.11
C ASN A 105 -0.86 -7.62 -3.12
N GLU A 106 -1.79 -6.68 -3.28
CA GLU A 106 -1.42 -5.27 -3.26
C GLU A 106 -0.91 -4.83 -1.89
N ILE A 107 -1.58 -5.24 -0.81
CA ILE A 107 -1.13 -4.97 0.55
C ILE A 107 0.28 -5.53 0.76
N LYS A 108 0.55 -6.74 0.27
CA LYS A 108 1.87 -7.37 0.33
C LYS A 108 2.90 -6.58 -0.51
N TYR A 109 2.52 -6.11 -1.69
CA TYR A 109 3.37 -5.34 -2.60
C TYR A 109 3.80 -4.02 -1.96
N GLN A 110 2.84 -3.26 -1.42
CA GLN A 110 3.11 -1.95 -0.81
C GLN A 110 3.96 -2.06 0.46
N LYS A 111 3.73 -3.11 1.26
CA LYS A 111 4.58 -3.41 2.42
C LYS A 111 6.01 -3.74 2.00
N ALA A 112 6.17 -4.58 0.99
CA ALA A 112 7.48 -4.94 0.46
C ALA A 112 8.20 -3.73 -0.15
N ARG A 113 7.50 -2.94 -0.97
CA ARG A 113 8.03 -1.70 -1.55
C ARG A 113 8.51 -0.75 -0.46
N LYS A 114 7.68 -0.47 0.56
CA LYS A 114 8.05 0.45 1.64
C LYS A 114 9.24 -0.03 2.46
N PHE A 115 9.29 -1.33 2.70
CA PHE A 115 10.44 -1.96 3.36
C PHE A 115 11.72 -1.75 2.55
N LEU A 116 11.69 -2.08 1.25
CA LEU A 116 12.83 -1.94 0.36
C LEU A 116 13.29 -0.47 0.22
N GLU A 117 12.37 0.48 0.11
CA GLU A 117 12.69 1.93 0.09
C GLU A 117 13.47 2.40 1.33
N THR A 118 13.32 1.69 2.45
CA THR A 118 13.95 2.04 3.73
C THR A 118 15.25 1.27 3.95
N GLU A 119 15.33 0.03 3.46
CA GLU A 119 16.38 -0.92 3.82
C GLU A 119 17.41 -1.19 2.70
N THR A 120 17.26 -0.53 1.54
CA THR A 120 18.08 -0.75 0.35
C THR A 120 18.56 0.57 -0.25
N THR A 121 19.50 0.49 -1.17
CA THR A 121 19.96 1.64 -1.98
C THR A 121 19.28 1.74 -3.34
N LEU A 122 18.28 0.88 -3.59
CA LEU A 122 17.49 0.87 -4.83
C LEU A 122 16.76 2.20 -5.03
N CYS A 123 16.72 2.66 -6.28
CA CYS A 123 15.84 3.76 -6.66
C CYS A 123 14.36 3.33 -6.63
N MET A 124 13.45 4.29 -6.81
CA MET A 124 12.01 4.03 -6.73
C MET A 124 11.53 2.99 -7.75
N ALA A 125 12.06 3.02 -8.98
CA ALA A 125 11.70 2.07 -10.03
C ALA A 125 12.16 0.65 -9.68
N GLU A 126 13.42 0.50 -9.25
CA GLU A 126 13.98 -0.79 -8.87
C GLU A 126 13.29 -1.39 -7.65
N THR A 127 12.95 -0.56 -6.68
CA THR A 127 12.17 -0.97 -5.51
C THR A 127 10.79 -1.47 -5.93
N GLY A 128 10.13 -0.76 -6.85
CA GLY A 128 8.86 -1.18 -7.43
C GLY A 128 8.96 -2.54 -8.13
N ASN A 129 9.99 -2.75 -8.95
CA ASN A 129 10.23 -4.01 -9.66
C ASN A 129 10.52 -5.16 -8.70
N ALA A 130 11.39 -4.96 -7.71
CA ALA A 130 11.73 -5.96 -6.71
C ALA A 130 10.52 -6.37 -5.86
N ALA A 131 9.71 -5.39 -5.42
CA ALA A 131 8.47 -5.64 -4.71
C ALA A 131 7.43 -6.37 -5.57
N SER A 132 7.33 -6.00 -6.85
CA SER A 132 6.43 -6.66 -7.82
C SER A 132 6.82 -8.12 -8.00
N ALA A 133 8.10 -8.40 -8.28
CA ALA A 133 8.60 -9.76 -8.44
C ALA A 133 8.38 -10.60 -7.17
N TYR A 134 8.60 -10.04 -5.98
CA TYR A 134 8.33 -10.73 -4.71
C TYR A 134 6.86 -11.17 -4.54
N VAL A 135 5.91 -10.40 -5.07
CA VAL A 135 4.48 -10.66 -4.90
C VAL A 135 3.90 -11.46 -6.06
N TYR A 136 4.12 -10.99 -7.28
CA TYR A 136 3.46 -11.46 -8.49
C TYR A 136 4.28 -12.48 -9.27
N ASN A 137 5.61 -12.53 -9.06
CA ASN A 137 6.50 -13.49 -9.70
C ASN A 137 7.51 -14.11 -8.71
N PRO A 138 7.05 -14.73 -7.61
CA PRO A 138 7.93 -15.15 -6.51
C PRO A 138 8.95 -16.24 -6.92
N ALA A 139 8.70 -16.92 -8.05
CA ALA A 139 9.60 -17.92 -8.62
C ALA A 139 10.68 -17.32 -9.54
N SER A 140 10.66 -16.02 -9.84
CA SER A 140 11.76 -15.40 -10.57
C SER A 140 13.02 -15.30 -9.72
N LYS A 141 14.17 -15.07 -10.37
CA LYS A 141 15.43 -14.82 -9.67
C LYS A 141 15.32 -13.60 -8.75
N LEU A 142 14.69 -12.53 -9.22
CA LEU A 142 14.46 -11.32 -8.44
C LEU A 142 13.48 -11.58 -7.29
N GLY A 143 12.37 -12.29 -7.53
CA GLY A 143 11.36 -12.60 -6.51
C GLY A 143 11.94 -13.38 -5.33
N ARG A 144 12.72 -14.44 -5.61
CA ARG A 144 13.42 -15.22 -4.56
C ARG A 144 14.46 -14.40 -3.82
N LEU A 145 15.24 -13.57 -4.52
CA LEU A 145 16.27 -12.73 -3.91
C LEU A 145 15.64 -11.69 -2.96
N THR A 146 14.58 -11.02 -3.43
CA THR A 146 13.82 -10.07 -2.62
C THR A 146 13.21 -10.75 -1.39
N ALA A 147 12.61 -11.93 -1.55
CA ALA A 147 12.06 -12.70 -0.43
C ALA A 147 13.14 -13.03 0.61
N GLY A 148 14.29 -13.54 0.16
CA GLY A 148 15.42 -13.88 1.04
C GLY A 148 15.99 -12.67 1.76
N PHE A 149 16.07 -11.51 1.09
CA PHE A 149 16.50 -10.27 1.72
C PHE A 149 15.51 -9.77 2.79
N ILE A 150 14.21 -9.71 2.48
CA ILE A 150 13.17 -9.30 3.44
C ILE A 150 13.20 -10.22 4.67
N GLU A 151 13.24 -11.54 4.46
CA GLU A 151 13.29 -12.51 5.54
C GLU A 151 14.58 -12.37 6.37
N GLY A 152 15.74 -12.29 5.71
CA GLY A 152 17.04 -12.15 6.36
C GLY A 152 17.12 -10.87 7.21
N ARG A 153 16.69 -9.74 6.66
CA ARG A 153 16.71 -8.44 7.33
C ARG A 153 15.67 -8.35 8.46
N SER A 154 14.53 -9.05 8.36
CA SER A 154 13.56 -9.16 9.45
C SER A 154 14.12 -9.89 10.68
N LYS A 155 15.05 -10.83 10.47
CA LYS A 155 15.70 -11.62 11.53
C LYS A 155 17.00 -10.96 12.02
N ASN A 156 17.71 -10.26 11.14
CA ASN A 156 18.97 -9.58 11.44
C ASN A 156 19.03 -8.24 10.72
N LYS A 157 18.98 -7.13 11.47
CA LYS A 157 19.06 -5.77 10.90
C LYS A 157 20.33 -5.52 10.09
N ASN A 158 21.40 -6.27 10.33
CA ASN A 158 22.66 -6.15 9.59
C ASN A 158 22.79 -7.14 8.43
N PHE A 159 21.73 -7.89 8.09
CA PHE A 159 21.74 -8.83 6.97
C PHE A 159 22.10 -8.09 5.69
N PRO A 160 23.18 -8.44 4.97
CA PRO A 160 23.70 -7.62 3.89
C PRO A 160 22.68 -7.44 2.76
N GLU A 161 22.67 -6.25 2.17
CA GLU A 161 21.93 -6.00 0.94
C GLU A 161 22.50 -6.89 -0.18
N PRO A 162 21.67 -7.64 -0.91
CA PRO A 162 22.16 -8.49 -1.98
C PRO A 162 22.63 -7.64 -3.17
N LYS A 163 23.46 -8.24 -4.02
CA LYS A 163 23.70 -7.67 -5.35
C LYS A 163 22.45 -7.87 -6.21
N TRP A 164 21.70 -6.80 -6.42
CA TRP A 164 20.49 -6.83 -7.24
C TRP A 164 20.81 -7.17 -8.71
N PRO A 165 20.02 -8.04 -9.37
CA PRO A 165 20.19 -8.33 -10.78
C PRO A 165 19.76 -7.11 -11.63
N GLU A 166 20.27 -7.00 -12.86
CA GLU A 166 19.86 -5.96 -13.82
C GLU A 166 18.34 -5.96 -14.11
N GLY A 167 17.65 -7.08 -13.86
CA GLY A 167 16.19 -7.17 -13.91
C GLY A 167 15.47 -6.21 -12.94
N ALA A 168 16.11 -5.79 -11.85
CA ALA A 168 15.59 -4.73 -10.99
C ALA A 168 15.53 -3.38 -11.72
N ILE A 169 16.46 -3.11 -12.64
CA ILE A 169 16.53 -1.87 -13.42
C ILE A 169 15.52 -1.85 -14.57
N SER A 170 15.32 -3.00 -15.23
CA SER A 170 14.58 -3.07 -16.50
C SER A 170 13.16 -3.62 -16.40
N GLY A 171 12.73 -4.11 -15.24
CA GLY A 171 11.43 -4.78 -15.08
C GLY A 171 11.30 -6.07 -15.90
N LYS A 172 12.41 -6.56 -16.46
CA LYS A 172 12.49 -7.86 -17.10
C LYS A 172 12.84 -8.86 -16.01
N ASP A 173 11.80 -9.52 -15.52
CA ASP A 173 11.95 -10.77 -14.79
C ASP A 173 12.47 -11.82 -15.79
N ASP A 174 13.79 -11.86 -16.00
CA ASP A 174 14.64 -13.03 -16.31
C ASP A 174 16.05 -12.61 -16.76
#